data_AF-A0A6S4QC11-F1
#
_entry.id   AF-A0A6S4QC11-F1
#
_cell.length_a   1.000
_cell.length_b   1.000
_cell.length_c   1.000
_cell.angle_alpha   90.00
_cell.angle_beta   90.00
_cell.angle_gamma   90.00
#
_symmetry.space_group_name_H-M   'P 1'
#
loop_
_entity.id
_entity.type
_entity.pdbx_description
1 polymer ?
#
loop_
_entity_poly.entity_id
_entity_poly.type
_entity_poly.pdbx_seq_one_letter_code
_entity_poly.pdbx_strand_id
1 'polypeptide(L)'
;MAENVDFDKVKKIIIDKVNCDPEKVKKEASFVDLGFDSLDAVETIMAFEEEFDIEIPDEEADKMKTVGDAIDCISEKLSEKAS
;
A
#
# COMPACT_ATOMS: atom_id res chain seq x y z
N MET A 1 -15.72 5.90 -13.97
CA MET A 1 -15.93 5.96 -12.50
C MET A 1 -14.55 5.73 -11.94
N ALA A 2 -14.00 6.67 -11.17
CA ALA A 2 -12.69 6.47 -10.56
C ALA A 2 -12.78 5.23 -9.68
N GLU A 3 -11.97 4.21 -9.95
CA GLU A 3 -11.78 3.11 -9.01
C GLU A 3 -11.00 3.70 -7.85
N ASN A 4 -11.74 4.17 -6.85
CA ASN A 4 -11.15 4.63 -5.61
C ASN A 4 -10.59 3.38 -4.93
N VAL A 5 -9.27 3.33 -4.72
CA VAL A 5 -8.67 2.28 -3.90
C VAL A 5 -9.35 2.29 -2.54
N ASP A 6 -9.94 1.15 -2.19
CA ASP A 6 -10.55 0.95 -0.88
C ASP A 6 -9.43 0.93 0.17
N PHE A 7 -9.37 1.97 1.00
CA PHE A 7 -8.49 2.04 2.17
C PHE A 7 -8.57 0.76 3.02
N ASP A 8 -9.77 0.16 3.11
CA ASP A 8 -9.99 -1.07 3.86
C ASP A 8 -9.26 -2.28 3.27
N LYS A 9 -9.09 -2.36 1.94
CA LYS A 9 -8.31 -3.44 1.30
C LYS A 9 -6.83 -3.31 1.63
N VAL A 10 -6.28 -2.11 1.41
CA VAL A 10 -4.87 -1.81 1.70
C VAL A 10 -4.57 -2.06 3.18
N LYS A 11 -5.44 -1.55 4.05
CA LYS A 11 -5.35 -1.77 5.49
C LYS A 11 -5.37 -3.25 5.86
N LYS A 12 -6.24 -4.05 5.24
CA LYS A 12 -6.32 -5.48 5.52
C LYS A 12 -5.02 -6.20 5.16
N ILE A 13 -4.44 -5.92 3.99
CA ILE A 13 -3.16 -6.50 3.55
C ILE A 13 -2.04 -6.14 4.54
N ILE A 14 -1.98 -4.88 4.96
CA ILE A 14 -1.01 -4.38 5.94
C ILE A 14 -1.14 -5.13 7.28
N ILE A 15 -2.36 -5.31 7.78
CA ILE A 15 -2.64 -6.03 9.02
C ILE A 15 -2.28 -7.51 8.87
N ASP A 16 -2.64 -8.14 7.74
CA ASP A 16 -2.34 -9.55 7.50
C ASP A 16 -0.83 -9.81 7.39
N LYS A 17 -0.05 -8.84 6.86
CA LYS A 17 1.40 -8.95 6.74
C LYS A 17 2.15 -8.75 8.06
N VAL A 18 1.88 -7.65 8.76
CA VAL A 18 2.69 -7.22 9.92
C VAL A 18 1.99 -7.53 11.25
N ASN A 19 0.78 -8.09 11.20
CA ASN A 19 -0.05 -8.42 12.37
C ASN A 19 -0.17 -7.25 13.35
N CYS A 20 -0.35 -6.05 12.78
CA CYS A 20 -0.42 -4.80 13.52
C CYS A 20 -1.87 -4.45 13.86
N ASP A 21 -2.04 -3.51 14.80
CA ASP A 21 -3.37 -3.10 15.24
C ASP A 21 -4.07 -2.27 14.14
N PRO A 22 -5.28 -2.63 13.67
CA PRO A 22 -6.04 -1.83 12.72
C PRO A 22 -6.23 -0.38 13.16
N GLU A 23 -6.26 -0.07 14.46
CA GLU A 23 -6.41 1.30 14.93
C GLU A 23 -5.15 2.16 14.67
N LYS A 24 -3.99 1.51 14.53
CA LYS A 24 -2.72 2.17 14.21
C LYS A 24 -2.58 2.44 12.72
N VAL A 25 -3.18 1.61 11.86
CA VAL A 25 -3.15 1.79 10.41
C VAL A 25 -4.05 2.97 10.03
N LYS A 26 -3.40 4.13 9.91
CA LYS A 26 -3.98 5.41 9.48
C LYS A 26 -3.23 5.91 8.26
N LYS A 27 -3.87 6.74 7.45
CA LYS A 27 -3.23 7.35 6.27
C LYS A 27 -1.93 8.08 6.62
N GLU A 28 -1.88 8.69 7.80
CA GLU A 28 -0.72 9.43 8.33
C GLU A 28 0.37 8.52 8.91
N ALA A 29 0.06 7.25 9.17
CA ALA A 29 0.99 6.32 9.79
C ALA A 29 2.08 5.93 8.79
N SER A 30 3.34 5.98 9.24
CA SER A 30 4.45 5.49 8.43
C SER A 30 4.54 3.96 8.53
N PHE A 31 4.98 3.31 7.46
CA PHE A 31 5.21 1.86 7.46
C PHE A 31 6.23 1.47 8.55
N VAL A 32 7.25 2.29 8.75
CA VAL A 32 8.26 2.10 9.81
C VAL A 32 7.63 2.14 11.20
N ASP A 33 6.72 3.07 11.46
CA ASP A 33 6.02 3.17 12.77
C ASP A 33 5.05 2.00 13.00
N LEU A 34 4.50 1.44 11.93
CA LEU A 34 3.65 0.25 11.97
C LEU A 34 4.45 -1.04 12.20
N GLY A 35 5.78 -0.98 12.11
CA GLY A 35 6.68 -2.11 12.32
C GLY A 35 7.07 -2.84 11.05
N PHE A 36 6.90 -2.23 9.87
CA PHE A 36 7.44 -2.77 8.63
C PHE A 36 8.96 -2.65 8.65
N ASP A 37 9.64 -3.77 8.47
CA ASP A 37 11.05 -3.76 8.10
C ASP A 37 11.22 -3.60 6.57
N SER A 38 12.47 -3.50 6.11
CA SER A 38 12.80 -3.37 4.69
C SER A 38 12.29 -4.52 3.81
N LEU A 39 12.23 -5.75 4.33
CA LEU A 39 11.65 -6.93 3.68
C LEU A 39 10.12 -6.89 3.72
N ASP A 40 9.51 -6.53 4.86
CA ASP A 40 8.05 -6.44 4.98
C ASP A 40 7.47 -5.43 3.99
N ALA A 41 8.16 -4.31 3.79
CA ALA A 41 7.79 -3.30 2.80
C ALA A 41 7.80 -3.88 1.38
N VAL A 42 8.88 -4.56 1.00
CA VAL A 42 9.00 -5.20 -0.32
C VAL A 42 7.91 -6.26 -0.52
N GLU A 43 7.71 -7.16 0.45
CA GLU A 43 6.66 -8.18 0.37
C GLU A 43 5.26 -7.60 0.27
N THR A 44 5.01 -6.47 0.92
CA THR A 44 3.70 -5.82 0.91
C THR A 44 3.45 -5.08 -0.39
N ILE A 45 4.47 -4.45 -0.96
CA ILE A 45 4.41 -3.88 -2.30
C ILE A 45 4.10 -4.97 -3.32
N MET A 46 4.81 -6.10 -3.29
CA MET A 46 4.53 -7.23 -4.20
C MET A 46 3.11 -7.77 -4.00
N ALA A 47 2.60 -7.80 -2.76
CA ALA A 47 1.21 -8.19 -2.50
C ALA A 47 0.19 -7.18 -3.07
N PHE A 48 0.49 -5.88 -3.04
CA PHE A 48 -0.34 -4.88 -3.70
C PHE A 48 -0.31 -5.01 -5.22
N GLU A 49 0.87 -5.22 -5.80
CA GLU A 49 1.03 -5.47 -7.24
C GLU A 49 0.18 -6.66 -7.70
N GLU A 50 0.22 -7.77 -6.96
CA GLU A 50 -0.53 -8.98 -7.30
C GLU A 50 -2.04 -8.83 -7.04
N GLU A 51 -2.45 -8.23 -5.92
CA GLU A 51 -3.87 -8.07 -5.56
C GLU A 51 -4.60 -7.08 -6.48
N PHE A 52 -3.91 -5.99 -6.87
CA PHE A 52 -4.48 -4.94 -7.73
C PHE A 52 -4.08 -5.11 -9.20
N ASP A 53 -3.24 -6.10 -9.52
CA ASP A 53 -2.68 -6.37 -10.86
C ASP A 53 -2.06 -5.09 -11.45
N ILE A 54 -1.16 -4.45 -10.69
CA ILE A 54 -0.44 -3.21 -11.04
C ILE A 54 1.07 -3.43 -10.96
N GLU A 55 1.85 -2.55 -11.59
CA GLU A 55 3.31 -2.49 -11.41
C GLU A 55 3.68 -1.21 -10.66
N ILE A 56 4.38 -1.36 -9.55
CA ILE A 56 4.88 -0.26 -8.75
C ILE A 56 6.42 -0.23 -8.92
N PRO A 57 6.96 0.77 -9.64
CA PRO A 57 8.41 0.87 -9.80
C PRO A 57 9.09 1.21 -8.47
N ASP A 58 10.34 0.79 -8.33
CA ASP A 58 11.17 1.04 -7.13
C ASP A 58 11.17 2.52 -6.70
N GLU A 59 11.16 3.46 -7.66
CA GLU A 59 11.13 4.90 -7.37
C GLU A 59 9.85 5.36 -6.66
N GLU A 60 8.70 4.74 -6.96
CA GLU A 60 7.43 5.01 -6.28
C GLU A 60 7.37 4.27 -4.94
N ALA A 61 7.89 3.04 -4.90
CA ALA A 61 8.07 2.28 -3.67
C ALA A 61 8.91 3.02 -2.62
N ASP A 62 10.01 3.65 -3.04
CA ASP A 62 10.86 4.46 -2.16
C ASP A 62 10.15 5.73 -1.64
N LYS A 63 9.15 6.22 -2.37
CA LYS A 63 8.31 7.36 -1.96
C LYS A 63 7.17 6.93 -1.05
N MET A 64 6.74 5.67 -1.09
CA MET A 64 5.69 5.10 -0.23
C MET A 64 6.18 4.96 1.22
N LYS A 65 6.14 6.07 1.97
CA LYS A 65 6.55 6.10 3.38
C LYS A 65 5.38 5.91 4.32
N THR A 66 4.20 6.36 3.92
CA THR A 66 2.97 6.28 4.70
C THR A 66 1.90 5.43 4.01
N VAL A 67 0.93 4.97 4.79
CA VAL A 67 -0.23 4.24 4.26
C VAL A 67 -1.01 5.10 3.25
N GLY A 68 -1.05 6.41 3.47
CA GLY A 68 -1.65 7.36 2.53
C GLY A 68 -0.94 7.34 1.17
N ASP A 69 0.39 7.46 1.18
CA ASP A 69 1.19 7.44 -0.04
C ASP A 69 0.98 6.16 -0.84
N ALA A 70 0.88 5.01 -0.15
CA ALA A 70 0.63 3.74 -0.81
C ALA A 70 -0.75 3.67 -1.47
N ILE A 71 -1.78 4.16 -0.80
CA ILE A 71 -3.13 4.20 -1.37
C ILE A 71 -3.18 5.10 -2.59
N ASP A 72 -2.56 6.28 -2.51
CA ASP A 72 -2.53 7.23 -3.61
C ASP A 72 -1.77 6.63 -4.81
N CYS A 73 -0.61 5.99 -4.56
CA CYS A 73 0.18 5.31 -5.60
C CYS A 73 -0.61 4.18 -6.29
N ILE A 74 -1.23 3.28 -5.52
CA ILE A 74 -2.06 2.19 -6.05
C ILE A 74 -3.24 2.77 -6.86
N SER A 75 -3.85 3.85 -6.37
CA SER A 75 -5.01 4.47 -7.03
C SER A 75 -4.64 5.11 -8.35
N GLU A 76 -3.48 5.75 -8.44
CA GLU A 76 -2.97 6.28 -9.70
C GLU A 76 -2.69 5.14 -10.69
N LYS A 77 -2.01 4.07 -10.25
CA LYS A 77 -1.67 2.94 -11.12
C LYS A 77 -2.88 2.20 -11.64
N LEU A 78 -3.90 1.99 -10.81
CA LEU A 78 -5.17 1.40 -11.25
C LEU A 78 -5.86 2.28 -12.30
N SER A 79 -5.85 3.61 -12.12
CA SER A 79 -6.42 4.54 -13.09
C SER A 79 -5.66 4.53 -14.43
N GLU A 80 -4.33 4.40 -14.39
CA GLU A 80 -3.51 4.29 -15.61
C GLU A 80 -3.79 2.97 -16.34
N LYS A 81 -3.92 1.86 -15.61
CA LYS A 81 -4.19 0.53 -16.18
C LYS A 81 -5.59 0.38 -16.77
N ALA A 82 -6.58 1.09 -16.23
CA ALA A 82 -7.96 1.05 -16.71
C ALA A 82 -8.22 1.94 -17.95
N SER A 83 -7.21 2.70 -18.42
CA SER A 83 -7.28 3.52 -19.64
C SER A 83 -6.74 2.79 -20.86
#